data_AF-A0A0R2HD15-F1
#
_entry.id   AF-A0A0R2HD15-F1
#
_cell.length_a   1.000
_cell.length_b   1.000
_cell.length_c   1.000
_cell.angle_alpha   90.00
_cell.angle_beta   90.00
_cell.angle_gamma   90.00
#
_symmetry.space_group_name_H-M   'P 1'
#
loop_
_entity.id
_entity.type
_entity.pdbx_description
1 polymer ?
#
loop_
_entity_poly.entity_id
_entity_poly.type
_entity_poly.pdbx_seq_one_letter_code
_entity_poly.pdbx_strand_id
1 'polypeptide(L)'
;MDGHAGVLDSEIKLDSARGGDTKKKQEELDELQKKASELAETTINTLTTANEDLKKAAKEDQEVQRAEKAAEKKKAEKAAEKKKAEKEAAEERIEKAAEASATETTEATEGVRIVTTEGTTSEHVSIDVVSEGALVSTGTVTEPAGKNVDVKV
;
A
#
# COMPACT_ATOMS: atom_id res chain seq x y z
N MET A 1 25.87 -0.60 42.93
CA MET A 1 26.13 -2.05 42.74
C MET A 1 25.62 -2.77 43.98
N ASP A 2 24.36 -2.53 44.34
CA ASP A 2 23.90 -2.70 45.73
C ASP A 2 23.20 -4.04 45.99
N GLY A 3 23.52 -5.04 45.17
CA GLY A 3 23.04 -6.41 45.34
C GLY A 3 24.02 -7.29 46.10
N HIS A 4 24.08 -8.57 45.75
CA HIS A 4 24.96 -9.58 46.36
C HIS A 4 26.44 -9.13 46.44
N ALA A 5 26.94 -8.44 45.41
CA ALA A 5 28.29 -7.86 45.41
C ALA A 5 28.53 -6.84 46.56
N GLY A 6 27.55 -5.98 46.84
CA GLY A 6 27.64 -5.00 47.93
C GLY A 6 27.55 -5.64 49.32
N VAL A 7 26.79 -6.74 49.44
CA VAL A 7 26.75 -7.56 50.66
C VAL A 7 28.10 -8.22 50.90
N LEU A 8 28.67 -8.87 49.87
CA LEU A 8 30.01 -9.46 49.93
C LEU A 8 31.09 -8.45 50.32
N ASP A 9 31.09 -7.25 49.71
CA ASP A 9 32.04 -6.19 50.06
C ASP A 9 31.90 -5.74 51.53
N SER A 10 30.68 -5.63 52.04
CA SER A 10 30.42 -5.28 53.44
C SER A 10 30.86 -6.38 54.40
N GLU A 11 30.59 -7.64 54.07
CA GLU A 11 31.01 -8.80 54.85
C GLU A 11 32.53 -8.94 54.87
N ILE A 12 33.21 -8.76 53.74
CA ILE A 12 34.68 -8.76 53.65
C ILE A 12 35.26 -7.69 54.57
N LYS A 13 34.69 -6.47 54.57
CA LYS A 13 35.14 -5.38 55.45
C LYS A 13 34.97 -5.73 56.92
N LEU A 14 33.82 -6.29 57.30
CA LEU A 14 33.52 -6.67 58.68
C LEU A 14 34.41 -7.83 59.18
N ASP A 15 34.56 -8.87 58.35
CA ASP A 15 35.38 -10.03 58.70
C ASP A 15 36.86 -9.65 58.77
N SER A 16 37.36 -8.85 57.83
CA SER A 16 38.73 -8.33 57.86
C SER A 16 39.00 -7.50 59.11
N ALA A 17 38.06 -6.63 59.50
CA ALA A 17 38.17 -5.80 60.71
C ALA A 17 38.21 -6.62 62.01
N ARG A 18 37.65 -7.83 62.00
CA ARG A 18 37.67 -8.78 63.13
C ARG A 18 38.83 -9.77 63.06
N GLY A 19 39.70 -9.68 62.05
CA GLY A 19 40.79 -10.63 61.82
C GLY A 19 40.34 -11.99 61.26
N GLY A 20 39.14 -12.06 60.67
CA GLY A 20 38.62 -13.24 60.00
C GLY A 20 39.25 -13.46 58.61
N ASP A 21 39.11 -14.68 58.08
CA ASP A 21 39.53 -15.02 56.71
C ASP A 21 38.48 -14.59 55.68
N THR A 22 38.92 -13.83 54.67
CA THR A 22 38.07 -13.27 53.63
C THR A 22 38.36 -13.80 52.22
N LYS A 23 39.33 -14.72 52.05
CA LYS A 23 39.80 -15.16 50.72
C LYS A 23 38.67 -15.62 49.81
N LYS A 24 37.82 -16.54 50.29
CA LYS A 24 36.71 -17.08 49.49
C LYS A 24 35.70 -16.00 49.08
N LYS A 25 35.42 -15.06 49.98
CA LYS A 25 34.49 -13.95 49.70
C LYS A 25 35.08 -12.99 48.67
N GLN A 26 36.38 -12.74 48.75
CA GLN A 26 37.09 -11.92 47.75
C GLN A 26 37.08 -12.59 46.38
N GLU A 27 37.38 -13.88 46.31
CA GLU A 27 37.31 -14.66 45.06
C GLU A 27 35.90 -14.62 44.44
N GLU A 28 34.86 -14.79 45.25
CA GLU A 28 33.47 -14.71 44.80
C GLU A 28 33.10 -13.31 44.30
N LEU A 29 33.54 -12.26 44.99
CA LEU A 29 33.31 -10.88 44.58
C LEU A 29 33.98 -10.58 43.23
N ASP A 30 35.22 -11.02 43.06
CA ASP A 30 35.99 -10.83 41.82
C ASP A 30 35.33 -11.59 40.65
N GLU A 31 34.89 -12.84 40.88
CA GLU A 31 34.18 -13.63 39.87
C GLU A 31 32.84 -12.97 39.48
N LEU A 32 32.10 -12.45 40.46
CA LEU A 32 30.82 -11.77 40.22
C LEU A 32 31.02 -10.49 39.42
N GLN A 33 32.05 -9.69 39.72
CA GLN A 33 32.39 -8.49 38.97
C GLN A 33 32.81 -8.81 37.53
N LYS A 34 33.59 -9.88 37.35
CA LYS A 34 33.98 -10.36 36.02
C LYS A 34 32.75 -10.78 35.21
N LYS A 35 31.86 -11.62 35.76
CA LYS A 35 30.61 -12.01 35.10
C LYS A 35 29.72 -10.82 34.77
N ALA A 36 29.63 -9.84 35.67
CA ALA A 36 28.85 -8.62 35.43
C ALA A 36 29.43 -7.81 34.26
N SER A 37 30.76 -7.72 34.16
CA SER A 37 31.44 -7.02 33.06
C SER A 37 31.26 -7.77 31.74
N GLU A 38 31.46 -9.09 31.72
CA GLU A 38 31.24 -9.94 30.54
C GLU A 38 29.78 -9.87 30.03
N LEU A 39 28.81 -9.89 30.96
CA LEU A 39 27.40 -9.74 30.62
C LEU A 39 27.10 -8.34 30.07
N ALA A 40 27.68 -7.30 30.65
CA ALA A 40 27.53 -5.93 30.15
C ALA A 40 28.09 -5.79 28.74
N GLU A 41 29.29 -6.31 28.48
CA GLU A 41 29.91 -6.33 27.15
C GLU A 41 29.06 -7.09 26.15
N THR A 42 28.60 -8.30 26.51
CA THR A 42 27.73 -9.12 25.66
C THR A 42 26.42 -8.40 25.33
N THR A 43 25.82 -7.73 26.32
CA THR A 43 24.59 -6.96 26.14
C THR A 43 24.81 -5.78 25.21
N ILE A 44 25.89 -5.01 25.41
CA ILE A 44 26.25 -3.87 24.55
C ILE A 44 26.49 -4.34 23.12
N ASN A 45 27.23 -5.43 22.93
CA ASN A 45 27.50 -6.00 21.61
C ASN A 45 26.21 -6.44 20.93
N THR A 46 25.34 -7.15 21.65
CA THR A 46 24.04 -7.60 21.13
C THR A 46 23.16 -6.43 20.70
N LEU A 47 23.07 -5.38 21.53
CA LEU A 47 22.32 -4.16 21.20
C LEU A 47 22.93 -3.42 20.01
N THR A 48 24.26 -3.43 19.88
CA THR A 48 24.96 -2.82 18.75
C THR A 48 24.63 -3.55 17.45
N THR A 49 24.77 -4.87 17.43
CA THR A 49 24.41 -5.71 16.27
C THR A 49 22.94 -5.53 15.90
N ALA A 50 22.03 -5.57 16.86
CA ALA A 50 20.60 -5.34 16.60
C ALA A 50 20.33 -3.96 16.00
N ASN A 51 21.02 -2.92 16.46
CA ASN A 51 20.91 -1.58 15.89
C ASN A 51 21.44 -1.50 14.45
N GLU A 52 22.53 -2.20 14.13
CA GLU A 52 23.07 -2.27 12.78
C GLU A 52 22.12 -2.99 11.82
N ASP A 53 21.57 -4.14 12.25
CA ASP A 53 20.59 -4.90 11.48
C ASP A 53 19.33 -4.09 11.19
N LEU A 54 18.81 -3.38 12.20
CA LEU A 54 17.65 -2.49 12.02
C LEU A 54 17.95 -1.35 11.04
N LYS A 55 19.13 -0.74 11.12
CA LYS A 55 19.53 0.31 10.17
C LYS A 55 19.66 -0.23 8.74
N LYS A 56 20.17 -1.44 8.58
CA LYS A 56 20.30 -2.09 7.28
C LYS A 56 18.92 -2.42 6.70
N ALA A 57 18.06 -3.05 7.49
CA ALA A 57 16.69 -3.36 7.09
C ALA A 57 15.91 -2.10 6.69
N ALA A 58 16.05 -1.01 7.45
CA ALA A 58 15.39 0.27 7.12
C ALA A 58 15.89 0.87 5.79
N LYS A 59 17.19 0.73 5.48
CA LYS A 59 17.75 1.19 4.20
C LYS A 59 17.23 0.34 3.03
N GLU A 60 17.25 -0.98 3.18
CA GLU A 60 16.75 -1.92 2.18
C GLU A 60 15.26 -1.67 1.89
N ASP A 61 14.44 -1.49 2.92
CA ASP A 61 13.02 -1.14 2.78
C ASP A 61 12.84 0.17 1.99
N GLN A 62 13.62 1.19 2.33
CA GLN A 62 13.55 2.48 1.63
C GLN A 62 13.99 2.38 0.16
N GLU A 63 14.97 1.52 -0.14
CA GLU A 63 15.40 1.26 -1.52
C GLU A 63 14.32 0.54 -2.33
N VAL A 64 13.66 -0.47 -1.74
CA VAL A 64 12.52 -1.17 -2.35
C VAL A 64 11.40 -0.19 -2.66
N GLN A 65 10.98 0.64 -1.69
CA GLN A 65 9.93 1.63 -1.89
C GLN A 65 10.28 2.64 -3.00
N ARG A 66 11.55 3.06 -3.10
CA ARG A 66 12.00 3.95 -4.19
C ARG A 66 11.91 3.25 -5.55
N ALA A 67 12.35 1.99 -5.63
CA ALA A 67 12.31 1.21 -6.86
C ALA A 67 10.86 0.99 -7.33
N GLU A 68 9.95 0.66 -6.42
CA GLU A 68 8.52 0.49 -6.70
C GLU A 68 7.90 1.78 -7.24
N LYS A 69 8.11 2.92 -6.55
CA LYS A 69 7.63 4.23 -7.02
C LYS A 69 8.19 4.60 -8.39
N ALA A 70 9.45 4.32 -8.66
CA ALA A 70 10.07 4.58 -9.95
C ALA A 70 9.47 3.69 -11.06
N ALA A 71 9.19 2.42 -10.76
CA ALA A 71 8.55 1.50 -11.69
C ALA A 71 7.10 1.92 -12.00
N GLU A 72 6.34 2.32 -10.98
CA GLU A 72 4.98 2.84 -11.12
C GLU A 72 4.95 4.10 -12.00
N LYS A 73 5.84 5.06 -11.74
CA LYS A 73 5.97 6.28 -12.54
C LYS A 73 6.25 5.96 -14.01
N LYS A 74 7.20 5.06 -14.29
CA LYS A 74 7.50 4.64 -15.67
C LYS A 74 6.30 3.98 -16.35
N LYS A 75 5.52 3.18 -15.62
CA LYS A 75 4.33 2.52 -16.16
C LYS A 75 3.24 3.56 -16.50
N ALA A 76 3.04 4.55 -15.63
CA ALA A 76 2.11 5.64 -15.86
C ALA A 76 2.50 6.51 -17.06
N GLU A 77 3.78 6.87 -17.17
CA GLU A 77 4.31 7.64 -18.32
C GLU A 77 4.08 6.91 -19.64
N LYS A 78 4.42 5.61 -19.73
CA LYS A 78 4.17 4.79 -20.93
C LYS A 78 2.69 4.70 -21.29
N ALA A 79 1.82 4.59 -20.30
CA ALA A 79 0.37 4.55 -20.53
C ALA A 79 -0.17 5.88 -21.06
N ALA A 80 0.34 7.00 -20.53
CA ALA A 80 -0.02 8.34 -21.00
C ALA A 80 0.48 8.60 -22.42
N GLU A 81 1.71 8.22 -22.73
CA GLU A 81 2.30 8.34 -24.07
C GLU A 81 1.51 7.53 -25.11
N LYS A 82 1.16 6.27 -24.78
CA LYS A 82 0.32 5.43 -25.64
C LYS A 82 -1.04 6.06 -25.92
N LYS A 83 -1.71 6.60 -24.89
CA LYS A 83 -3.01 7.29 -25.06
C LYS A 83 -2.89 8.54 -25.93
N LYS A 84 -1.80 9.30 -25.80
CA LYS A 84 -1.55 10.49 -26.63
C LYS A 84 -1.36 10.10 -28.10
N ALA A 85 -0.56 9.08 -28.37
CA ALA A 85 -0.33 8.58 -29.73
C ALA A 85 -1.61 8.02 -30.38
N GLU A 86 -2.44 7.29 -29.62
CA GLU A 86 -3.74 6.81 -30.11
C GLU A 86 -4.70 7.96 -30.44
N LYS A 87 -4.70 9.02 -29.61
CA LYS A 87 -5.51 10.21 -29.87
C LYS A 87 -5.05 10.97 -31.12
N GLU A 88 -3.75 11.22 -31.26
CA GLU A 88 -3.18 11.89 -32.43
C GLU A 88 -3.45 11.09 -33.72
N ALA A 89 -3.27 9.77 -33.69
CA ALA A 89 -3.57 8.90 -34.84
C ALA A 89 -5.08 8.85 -35.18
N ALA A 90 -5.97 9.02 -34.19
CA ALA A 90 -7.40 9.12 -34.43
C ALA A 90 -7.77 10.48 -35.05
N GLU A 91 -7.18 11.58 -34.58
CA GLU A 91 -7.40 12.92 -35.13
C GLU A 91 -6.92 13.00 -36.59
N GLU A 92 -5.73 12.48 -36.92
CA GLU A 92 -5.21 12.44 -38.30
C GLU A 92 -6.14 11.63 -39.24
N ARG A 93 -6.73 10.53 -38.76
CA ARG A 93 -7.70 9.74 -39.54
C ARG A 93 -9.00 10.50 -39.80
N ILE A 94 -9.48 11.27 -38.83
CA ILE A 94 -10.70 12.08 -38.97
C ILE A 94 -10.45 13.22 -39.97
N GLU A 95 -9.31 13.89 -39.89
CA GLU A 95 -8.93 14.98 -40.81
C GLU A 95 -8.82 14.46 -42.26
N LYS A 96 -8.13 13.33 -42.46
CA LYS A 96 -8.00 12.72 -43.79
C LYS A 96 -9.32 12.21 -44.37
N ALA A 97 -10.24 11.74 -43.52
CA ALA A 97 -11.59 11.35 -43.95
C ALA A 97 -12.48 12.56 -44.30
N ALA A 98 -12.31 13.69 -43.61
CA ALA A 98 -13.01 14.93 -43.91
C ALA A 98 -12.53 15.56 -45.23
N GLU A 99 -11.23 15.50 -45.54
CA GLU A 99 -10.70 15.98 -46.82
C GLU A 99 -11.15 15.13 -48.02
N ALA A 100 -11.25 13.80 -47.85
CA ALA A 100 -11.76 12.89 -48.89
C ALA A 100 -13.25 13.14 -49.22
N SER A 101 -14.03 13.60 -48.25
CA SER A 101 -15.45 13.93 -48.41
C SER A 101 -15.68 15.27 -49.15
N ALA A 102 -14.73 16.20 -49.09
CA ALA A 102 -14.85 17.52 -49.73
C ALA A 102 -14.63 17.52 -51.25
N THR A 103 -14.09 16.45 -51.83
CA THR A 103 -13.87 16.30 -53.28
C THR A 103 -15.04 15.70 -54.06
N GLU A 104 -16.13 15.25 -53.40
CA GLU A 104 -17.30 14.64 -54.06
C GLU A 104 -18.58 15.49 -54.01
N THR A 105 -18.49 16.81 -53.78
CA THR A 105 -19.64 17.73 -53.86
C THR A 105 -19.49 18.78 -54.97
N THR A 106 -19.27 18.31 -56.20
CA THR A 106 -19.70 19.03 -57.40
C THR A 106 -20.27 18.05 -58.41
N GLU A 107 -21.52 17.64 -58.22
CA GLU A 107 -22.43 17.48 -59.37
C GLU A 107 -23.88 17.53 -58.89
N ALA A 108 -24.59 18.51 -59.43
CA ALA A 108 -25.98 18.78 -59.22
C ALA A 108 -26.87 17.69 -59.84
N THR A 109 -28.08 17.53 -59.29
CA THR A 109 -29.39 17.64 -59.96
C THR A 109 -30.44 16.99 -59.05
N GLU A 110 -31.29 17.79 -58.42
CA GLU A 110 -32.61 18.18 -58.93
C GLU A 110 -33.63 17.03 -58.83
N GLY A 111 -34.55 17.14 -57.86
CA GLY A 111 -35.56 16.12 -57.61
C GLY A 111 -36.49 16.43 -56.44
N VAL A 112 -37.14 17.60 -56.48
CA VAL A 112 -38.27 17.94 -55.61
C VAL A 112 -39.40 16.94 -55.83
N ARG A 113 -39.81 16.20 -54.79
CA ARG A 113 -41.16 15.66 -54.66
C ARG A 113 -41.64 15.81 -53.22
N ILE A 114 -42.35 16.91 -52.98
CA ILE A 114 -43.22 17.08 -51.82
C ILE A 114 -44.52 16.35 -52.16
N VAL A 115 -44.84 15.29 -51.40
CA VAL A 115 -46.20 14.74 -51.35
C VAL A 115 -46.63 14.76 -49.89
N THR A 116 -47.38 15.81 -49.55
CA THR A 116 -48.18 15.91 -48.34
C THR A 116 -49.43 15.06 -48.50
N THR A 117 -49.68 14.13 -47.58
CA THR A 117 -51.02 13.59 -47.32
C THR A 117 -51.25 13.59 -45.81
N GLU A 118 -52.21 14.42 -45.40
CA GLU A 118 -52.68 14.61 -44.03
C GLU A 118 -53.59 13.45 -43.57
N GLY A 119 -53.64 13.24 -42.24
CA GLY A 119 -54.64 12.43 -41.49
C GLY A 119 -54.25 10.97 -41.33
N THR A 120 -54.20 10.34 -40.15
CA THR A 120 -55.12 10.45 -38.99
C THR A 120 -54.48 9.74 -37.78
N THR A 121 -54.58 10.38 -36.60
CA THR A 121 -54.61 9.84 -35.21
C THR A 121 -54.13 8.41 -34.92
N SER A 122 -53.18 8.27 -34.00
CA SER A 122 -53.40 7.63 -32.68
C SER A 122 -52.06 7.47 -31.95
N GLU A 123 -52.13 7.58 -30.64
CA GLU A 123 -51.06 7.55 -29.64
C GLU A 123 -50.20 6.28 -29.66
N HIS A 124 -49.08 6.38 -28.93
CA HIS A 124 -48.03 5.39 -28.62
C HIS A 124 -46.74 5.54 -29.46
N VAL A 125 -45.90 6.49 -29.02
CA VAL A 125 -44.46 6.50 -29.36
C VAL A 125 -43.78 5.41 -28.54
N SER A 126 -43.46 4.28 -29.18
CA SER A 126 -42.50 3.32 -28.67
C SER A 126 -41.10 3.89 -28.87
N ILE A 127 -40.44 4.32 -27.79
CA ILE A 127 -39.02 4.67 -27.83
C ILE A 127 -38.24 3.35 -27.74
N ASP A 128 -37.69 2.94 -28.88
CA ASP A 128 -36.79 1.79 -28.97
C ASP A 128 -35.38 2.23 -28.55
N VAL A 129 -35.02 1.98 -27.29
CA VAL A 129 -33.65 2.18 -26.77
C VAL A 129 -32.89 0.87 -26.96
N VAL A 130 -32.21 0.75 -28.09
CA VAL A 130 -31.24 -0.33 -28.32
C VAL A 130 -29.86 0.15 -27.87
N SER A 131 -29.39 -0.31 -26.71
CA SER A 131 -27.98 -0.65 -26.50
C SER A 131 -27.82 -1.62 -25.32
N GLU A 132 -27.64 -2.89 -25.68
CA GLU A 132 -26.69 -3.86 -25.09
C GLU A 132 -26.51 -3.91 -23.55
N GLY A 133 -26.98 -5.02 -22.98
CA GLY A 133 -26.08 -5.90 -22.23
C GLY A 133 -25.64 -5.44 -20.83
N ALA A 134 -26.58 -5.36 -19.87
CA ALA A 134 -26.27 -5.54 -18.46
C ALA A 134 -27.25 -6.54 -17.85
N LEU A 135 -26.76 -7.73 -17.50
CA LEU A 135 -27.53 -8.73 -16.74
C LEU A 135 -27.81 -8.18 -15.35
N VAL A 136 -29.03 -7.69 -15.12
CA VAL A 136 -29.52 -7.37 -13.77
C VAL A 136 -29.94 -8.69 -13.13
N SER A 137 -29.03 -9.29 -12.35
CA SER A 137 -29.35 -10.45 -11.52
C SER A 137 -30.35 -10.04 -10.44
N THR A 138 -31.61 -10.42 -10.62
CA THR A 138 -32.68 -10.26 -9.63
C THR A 138 -32.48 -11.26 -8.50
N GLY A 139 -31.62 -10.93 -7.54
CA GLY A 139 -31.53 -11.61 -6.25
C GLY A 139 -32.54 -11.00 -5.28
N THR A 140 -33.61 -11.73 -4.97
CA THR A 140 -34.57 -11.37 -3.92
C THR A 140 -33.88 -11.32 -2.56
N VAL A 141 -33.81 -10.15 -1.92
CA VAL A 141 -33.36 -10.01 -0.52
C VAL A 141 -34.59 -10.15 0.37
N THR A 142 -34.78 -11.34 0.93
CA THR A 142 -35.66 -11.55 2.10
C THR A 142 -34.93 -11.06 3.35
N GLU A 143 -35.53 -10.11 4.07
CA GLU A 143 -35.06 -9.55 5.34
C GLU A 143 -34.79 -10.66 6.39
N PRO A 144 -33.66 -10.62 7.13
CA PRO A 144 -33.49 -11.48 8.29
C PRO A 144 -34.12 -10.85 9.53
N ALA A 145 -35.05 -11.59 10.14
CA ALA A 145 -35.61 -11.32 11.47
C ALA A 145 -34.50 -11.15 12.52
N GLY A 146 -34.69 -10.15 13.38
CA GLY A 146 -33.71 -9.66 14.35
C GLY A 146 -33.13 -10.72 15.28
N LYS A 147 -31.82 -10.60 15.53
CA LYS A 147 -31.12 -11.21 16.67
C LYS A 147 -30.43 -10.10 17.44
N ASN A 148 -30.95 -9.78 18.62
CA ASN A 148 -30.29 -8.92 19.59
C ASN A 148 -28.99 -9.60 20.04
N VAL A 149 -27.85 -8.92 19.89
CA VAL A 149 -26.57 -9.35 20.48
C VAL A 149 -26.30 -8.43 21.66
N ASP A 150 -26.34 -8.97 22.88
CA ASP A 150 -25.93 -8.29 24.11
C ASP A 150 -24.46 -7.87 24.00
N VAL A 151 -24.20 -6.57 24.04
CA VAL A 151 -22.85 -6.01 24.20
C VAL A 151 -22.57 -5.92 25.68
N LYS A 152 -21.68 -6.78 26.17
CA LYS A 152 -21.18 -6.75 27.55
C LYS A 152 -20.15 -5.63 27.66
N VAL A 153 -20.46 -4.59 28.45
CA VAL A 153 -19.51 -3.58 28.93
C VAL A 153 -19.31 -3.79 30.43
#